data_AF-M1JM51-F1
#
_entry.id   AF-M1JM51-F1
#
_cell.length_a   1.000
_cell.length_b   1.000
_cell.length_c   1.000
_cell.angle_alpha   90.00
_cell.angle_beta   90.00
_cell.angle_gamma   90.00
#
_symmetry.space_group_name_H-M   'P 1'
#
loop_
_entity.id
_entity.type
_entity.pdbx_description
1 polymer ?
#
loop_
_entity_poly.entity_id
_entity_poly.type
_entity_poly.pdbx_seq_one_letter_code
_entity_poly.pdbx_strand_id
1 'polypeptide(L)'
;MAKKQQESKPKSTRDMRKELEEKAFGLKNKKQKAAILKQIETLNLKEQLEKKEKMRMEEKRNVPVKQVIPVGVDPKTVQCINFLNKTCADGDACKFAHGEARKTEKPKEEDVPLGPKRICQFLIDAMNSGEYNDGWTCPFPRCSDIHKLVDIKDSTQVELSIEEYIELSRQSLPEKLTPLTEETFKEWKLRKQKEEKEHARKVKALATGTKGVELFETRRDLFKDDEEAGELDYTERCYSESEDEEGHSK
;
A
#
# COMPACT_ATOMS: atom_id res chain seq x y z
N MET A 1 18.82 37.13 48.22
CA MET A 1 18.48 38.06 47.13
C MET A 1 18.76 37.39 45.79
N ALA A 2 17.86 36.53 45.30
CA ALA A 2 18.02 35.86 44.00
C ALA A 2 17.17 36.59 42.95
N LYS A 3 17.82 37.18 41.93
CA LYS A 3 17.14 37.84 40.80
C LYS A 3 16.50 36.76 39.93
N LYS A 4 15.17 36.73 39.92
CA LYS A 4 14.33 35.90 39.05
C LYS A 4 14.47 36.38 37.60
N GLN A 5 15.03 35.53 36.74
CA GLN A 5 15.07 35.76 35.29
C GLN A 5 13.65 35.64 34.73
N GLN A 6 13.21 36.65 33.97
CA GLN A 6 11.93 36.64 33.26
C GLN A 6 12.13 36.00 31.88
N GLU A 7 11.48 34.87 31.64
CA GLU A 7 11.38 34.25 30.31
C GLU A 7 10.40 35.05 29.43
N SER A 8 10.86 35.45 28.24
CA SER A 8 10.05 36.19 27.27
C SER A 8 9.33 35.22 26.32
N LYS A 9 8.00 35.39 26.21
CA LYS A 9 7.14 34.61 25.29
C LYS A 9 7.54 34.85 23.82
N PRO A 10 7.41 33.85 22.93
CA PRO A 10 7.68 34.03 21.51
C PRO A 10 6.70 35.06 20.90
N LYS A 11 7.25 36.08 20.23
CA LYS A 11 6.48 37.18 19.62
C LYS A 11 5.63 36.66 18.44
N SER A 12 4.40 37.16 18.28
CA SER A 12 3.50 36.71 17.21
C SER A 12 4.00 37.14 15.82
N THR A 13 3.60 36.43 14.76
CA THR A 13 3.95 36.77 13.36
C THR A 13 3.53 38.19 12.97
N ARG A 14 2.41 38.65 13.53
CA ARG A 14 1.90 40.01 13.34
C ARG A 14 2.76 41.06 14.05
N ASP A 15 3.32 40.74 15.21
CA ASP A 15 4.23 41.64 15.93
C ASP A 15 5.61 41.68 15.25
N MET A 16 6.11 40.54 14.76
CA MET A 16 7.34 40.48 13.96
C MET A 16 7.22 41.31 12.67
N ARG A 17 6.05 41.31 12.02
CA ARG A 17 5.79 42.17 10.85
C ARG A 17 5.88 43.65 11.19
N LYS A 18 5.23 44.09 12.28
CA LYS A 18 5.27 45.50 12.72
C LYS A 18 6.69 45.94 13.05
N GLU A 19 7.47 45.11 13.74
CA GLU A 19 8.86 45.40 14.06
C GLU A 19 9.75 45.50 12.80
N LEU A 20 9.50 44.67 11.78
CA LEU A 20 10.22 44.76 10.50
C LEU A 20 9.81 46.01 9.71
N GLU A 21 8.55 46.44 9.75
CA GLU A 21 8.05 47.68 9.14
C GLU A 21 8.66 48.92 9.81
N GLU A 22 8.75 48.95 11.14
CA GLU A 22 9.41 50.02 11.91
C GLU A 22 10.92 50.09 11.63
N LYS A 23 11.58 48.91 11.55
CA LYS A 23 13.01 48.82 11.16
C LYS A 23 13.24 49.28 9.72
N ALA A 24 12.35 48.96 8.78
CA ALA A 24 12.44 49.41 7.39
C ALA A 24 12.28 50.93 7.25
N PHE A 25 11.50 51.55 8.14
CA PHE A 25 11.27 53.00 8.15
C PHE A 25 12.49 53.79 8.64
N GLY A 26 13.19 53.29 9.67
CA GLY A 26 14.34 53.98 10.30
C GLY A 26 15.69 53.88 9.56
N LEU A 27 15.83 53.00 8.56
CA LEU A 27 17.12 52.76 7.89
C LEU A 27 17.32 53.66 6.67
N LYS A 28 18.36 54.50 6.71
CA LYS A 28 18.78 55.40 5.60
C LYS A 28 19.51 54.66 4.46
N ASN A 29 19.93 53.41 4.68
CA ASN A 29 20.63 52.58 3.68
C ASN A 29 19.65 51.91 2.70
N LYS A 30 19.69 52.34 1.43
CA LYS A 30 18.76 51.89 0.36
C LYS A 30 18.73 50.37 0.14
N LYS A 31 19.88 49.68 0.22
CA LYS A 31 19.98 48.22 0.04
C LYS A 31 19.38 47.42 1.21
N GLN A 32 19.60 47.86 2.45
CA GLN A 32 19.07 47.20 3.65
C GLN A 32 17.56 47.40 3.78
N LYS A 33 17.06 48.60 3.45
CA LYS A 33 15.63 48.87 3.37
C LYS A 33 14.91 47.99 2.33
N ALA A 34 15.51 47.81 1.15
CA ALA A 34 14.95 46.93 0.12
C ALA A 34 14.92 45.44 0.55
N ALA A 35 15.91 44.98 1.31
CA ALA A 35 15.93 43.61 1.83
C ALA A 35 14.82 43.36 2.87
N ILE A 36 14.59 44.31 3.78
CA ILE A 36 13.54 44.19 4.81
C ILE A 36 12.15 44.27 4.18
N LEU A 37 11.94 45.14 3.19
CA LEU A 37 10.66 45.21 2.46
C LEU A 37 10.33 43.89 1.74
N LYS A 38 11.32 43.25 1.11
CA LYS A 38 11.13 41.91 0.50
C LYS A 38 10.77 40.85 1.54
N GLN A 39 11.32 40.92 2.76
CA GLN A 39 10.98 39.99 3.83
C GLN A 39 9.55 40.20 4.37
N ILE A 40 9.06 41.45 4.39
CA ILE A 40 7.67 41.76 4.75
C ILE A 40 6.71 41.24 3.68
N GLU A 41 7.05 41.40 2.40
CA GLU A 41 6.26 40.93 1.27
C GLU A 41 6.15 39.38 1.25
N THR A 42 7.25 38.66 1.50
CA THR A 42 7.22 37.19 1.57
C THR A 42 6.40 36.66 2.73
N LEU A 43 6.43 37.33 3.90
CA LEU A 43 5.59 36.98 5.04
C LEU A 43 4.10 37.20 4.75
N ASN A 44 3.75 38.31 4.08
CA ASN A 44 2.36 38.59 3.69
C ASN A 44 1.85 37.58 2.65
N LEU A 45 2.68 37.23 1.66
CA LEU A 45 2.33 36.19 0.67
C LEU A 45 2.09 34.84 1.34
N LYS A 46 2.94 34.45 2.32
CA LYS A 46 2.78 33.21 3.08
C LYS A 46 1.48 33.19 3.88
N GLU A 47 1.14 34.28 4.58
CA GLU A 47 -0.11 34.40 5.33
C GLU A 47 -1.35 34.31 4.42
N GLN A 48 -1.30 34.91 3.23
CA GLN A 48 -2.38 34.80 2.25
C GLN A 48 -2.57 33.37 1.72
N LEU A 49 -1.48 32.66 1.45
CA LEU A 49 -1.54 31.26 1.00
C LEU A 49 -2.10 30.34 2.10
N GLU A 50 -1.64 30.50 3.35
CA GLU A 50 -2.16 29.73 4.48
C GLU A 50 -3.65 30.01 4.73
N LYS A 51 -4.08 31.27 4.58
CA LYS A 51 -5.51 31.63 4.69
C LYS A 51 -6.32 31.01 3.55
N LYS A 52 -5.82 31.05 2.32
CA LYS A 52 -6.48 30.42 1.16
C LYS A 52 -6.57 28.89 1.30
N GLU A 53 -5.55 28.25 1.86
CA GLU A 53 -5.56 26.81 2.13
C GLU A 53 -6.56 26.44 3.22
N LYS A 54 -6.59 27.21 4.32
CA LYS A 54 -7.59 27.02 5.39
C LYS A 54 -9.01 27.17 4.87
N MET A 55 -9.29 28.19 4.05
CA MET A 55 -10.59 28.35 3.40
C MET A 55 -10.92 27.17 2.48
N ARG A 56 -9.96 26.65 1.70
CA ARG A 56 -10.16 25.47 0.84
C ARG A 56 -10.42 24.18 1.63
N MET A 57 -9.77 24.01 2.78
CA MET A 57 -9.97 22.85 3.65
C MET A 57 -11.32 22.92 4.38
N GLU A 58 -11.74 24.11 4.79
CA GLU A 58 -13.06 24.35 5.38
C GLU A 58 -14.18 24.14 4.36
N GLU A 59 -13.99 24.63 3.13
CA GLU A 59 -14.89 24.38 2.00
C GLU A 59 -15.08 22.89 1.73
N LYS A 60 -13.99 22.11 1.72
CA LYS A 60 -14.05 20.64 1.55
C LYS A 60 -14.78 19.92 2.69
N ARG A 61 -14.66 20.41 3.92
CA ARG A 61 -15.33 19.82 5.09
C ARG A 61 -16.84 20.06 5.05
N ASN A 62 -17.30 21.13 4.40
CA ASN A 62 -18.71 21.47 4.29
C ASN A 62 -19.42 20.79 3.09
N VAL A 63 -18.74 19.91 2.35
CA VAL A 63 -19.34 19.22 1.20
C VAL A 63 -20.26 18.09 1.70
N PRO A 64 -21.51 18.00 1.23
CA PRO A 64 -22.44 16.94 1.62
C PRO A 64 -21.96 15.57 1.14
N VAL A 65 -21.95 14.59 2.03
CA VAL A 65 -21.55 13.20 1.73
C VAL A 65 -22.75 12.44 1.14
N LYS A 66 -22.53 11.65 0.08
CA LYS A 66 -23.56 10.75 -0.48
C LYS A 66 -23.50 9.40 0.25
N GLN A 67 -24.52 9.07 1.03
CA GLN A 67 -24.64 7.79 1.72
C GLN A 67 -25.18 6.72 0.76
N VAL A 68 -24.46 5.60 0.62
CA VAL A 68 -24.91 4.41 -0.12
C VAL A 68 -25.39 3.37 0.89
N ILE A 69 -26.53 2.74 0.60
CA ILE A 69 -27.15 1.75 1.48
C ILE A 69 -27.11 0.39 0.77
N PRO A 70 -26.67 -0.68 1.44
CA PRO A 70 -26.74 -2.04 0.92
C PRO A 70 -28.19 -2.46 0.59
N VAL A 71 -28.34 -3.31 -0.43
CA VAL A 71 -29.65 -3.78 -0.91
C VAL A 71 -30.36 -4.56 0.21
N GLY A 72 -31.58 -4.13 0.56
CA GLY A 72 -32.41 -4.77 1.60
C GLY A 72 -32.51 -4.00 2.92
N VAL A 73 -31.80 -2.88 3.09
CA VAL A 73 -31.95 -2.00 4.27
C VAL A 73 -32.81 -0.79 3.91
N ASP A 74 -33.90 -0.57 4.65
CA ASP A 74 -34.79 0.56 4.44
C ASP A 74 -34.07 1.90 4.69
N PRO A 75 -34.09 2.87 3.75
CA PRO A 75 -33.36 4.12 3.89
C PRO A 75 -33.68 4.94 5.15
N LYS A 76 -34.91 4.81 5.65
CA LYS A 76 -35.40 5.53 6.84
C LYS A 76 -35.03 4.85 8.17
N THR A 77 -34.44 3.66 8.17
CA THR A 77 -33.84 3.05 9.38
C THR A 77 -32.41 3.52 9.61
N VAL A 78 -31.75 4.04 8.58
CA VAL A 78 -30.38 4.55 8.63
C VAL A 78 -30.38 6.05 8.96
N GLN A 79 -29.55 6.45 9.93
CA GLN A 79 -29.40 7.85 10.30
C GLN A 79 -28.68 8.66 9.20
N CYS A 80 -29.17 9.87 8.94
CA CYS A 80 -28.56 10.75 7.96
C CYS A 80 -27.20 11.27 8.47
N ILE A 81 -26.11 10.95 7.76
CA ILE A 81 -24.76 11.45 8.06
C ILE A 81 -24.70 12.96 7.89
N ASN A 82 -25.41 13.51 6.90
CA ASN A 82 -25.42 14.96 6.65
C ASN A 82 -26.21 15.69 7.73
N PHE A 83 -27.23 15.05 8.33
CA PHE A 83 -27.93 15.61 9.48
C PHE A 83 -27.06 15.60 10.73
N LEU A 84 -26.34 14.50 10.97
CA LEU A 84 -25.37 14.40 12.06
C LEU A 84 -24.27 15.46 11.93
N ASN A 85 -23.86 15.75 10.69
CA ASN A 85 -22.89 16.80 10.36
C ASN A 85 -23.49 18.21 10.25
N LYS A 86 -24.80 18.38 10.47
CA LYS A 86 -25.54 19.65 10.34
C LYS A 86 -25.46 20.31 8.96
N THR A 87 -25.22 19.53 7.91
CA THR A 87 -25.10 19.97 6.51
C THR A 87 -26.23 19.43 5.60
N CYS A 88 -27.26 18.79 6.17
CA CYS A 88 -28.38 18.27 5.40
C CYS A 88 -29.35 19.37 4.95
N ALA A 89 -29.52 19.54 3.64
CA ALA A 89 -30.46 20.49 3.04
C ALA A 89 -31.93 19.98 3.06
N ASP A 90 -32.13 18.66 3.14
CA ASP A 90 -33.44 18.04 2.89
C ASP A 90 -34.41 18.04 4.09
N GLY A 91 -33.99 18.50 5.28
CA GLY A 91 -34.84 18.60 6.47
C GLY A 91 -35.67 17.34 6.72
N ASP A 92 -36.93 17.47 7.09
CA ASP A 92 -37.82 16.33 7.40
C ASP A 92 -38.17 15.45 6.18
N ALA A 93 -37.87 15.90 4.96
CA ALA A 93 -38.10 15.15 3.73
C ALA A 93 -36.89 14.29 3.33
N CYS A 94 -35.83 14.24 4.15
CA CYS A 94 -34.66 13.42 3.86
C CYS A 94 -35.03 11.93 3.75
N LYS A 95 -34.36 11.24 2.82
CA LYS A 95 -34.49 9.78 2.63
C LYS A 95 -34.02 8.99 3.86
N PHE A 96 -33.17 9.61 4.67
CA PHE A 96 -32.55 9.06 5.88
C PHE A 96 -33.20 9.65 7.14
N ALA A 97 -33.09 8.95 8.27
CA ALA A 97 -33.69 9.41 9.53
C ALA A 97 -32.98 10.65 10.09
N HIS A 98 -33.76 11.68 10.44
CA HIS A 98 -33.36 12.91 11.14
C HIS A 98 -33.81 12.90 12.61
N GLY A 99 -33.46 11.84 13.35
CA GLY A 99 -33.84 11.64 14.74
C GLY A 99 -33.39 10.27 15.24
N GLU A 100 -33.88 9.85 16.40
CA GLU A 100 -33.69 8.46 16.87
C GLU A 100 -34.29 7.52 15.84
N ALA A 101 -33.44 6.79 15.12
CA ALA A 101 -33.87 5.74 14.22
C ALA A 101 -34.82 4.82 15.00
N ARG A 102 -36.04 4.61 14.49
CA ARG A 102 -37.01 3.70 15.11
C ARG A 102 -36.35 2.34 15.21
N LYS A 103 -35.95 1.97 16.42
CA LYS A 103 -35.39 0.65 16.72
C LYS A 103 -36.54 -0.34 16.59
N THR A 104 -36.72 -0.91 15.40
CA THR A 104 -37.37 -2.21 15.30
C THR A 104 -36.53 -3.18 16.10
N GLU A 105 -37.14 -3.86 17.06
CA GLU A 105 -36.50 -4.85 17.93
C GLU A 105 -35.73 -5.84 17.06
N LYS A 106 -34.40 -5.75 17.12
CA LYS A 106 -33.54 -6.73 16.47
C LYS A 106 -33.80 -8.10 17.13
N PRO A 107 -33.91 -9.19 16.35
CA PRO A 107 -33.66 -10.52 16.92
C PRO A 107 -32.28 -10.48 17.58
N LYS A 108 -32.16 -11.09 18.76
CA LYS A 108 -30.92 -11.14 19.56
C LYS A 108 -29.76 -11.54 18.65
N GLU A 109 -28.92 -10.57 18.28
CA GLU A 109 -27.64 -10.80 17.63
C GLU A 109 -26.79 -11.54 18.66
N GLU A 110 -26.52 -12.83 18.39
CA GLU A 110 -25.46 -13.54 19.08
C GLU A 110 -24.16 -12.77 18.83
N ASP A 111 -23.39 -12.50 19.88
CA ASP A 111 -22.08 -11.86 19.81
C ASP A 111 -21.15 -12.71 18.93
N VAL A 112 -21.16 -12.48 17.62
CA VAL A 112 -20.18 -13.02 16.69
C VAL A 112 -18.95 -12.10 16.81
N PRO A 113 -17.84 -12.54 17.41
CA PRO A 113 -16.65 -11.70 17.54
C PRO A 113 -16.14 -11.35 16.13
N LEU A 114 -16.27 -10.07 15.79
CA LEU A 114 -15.92 -9.49 14.50
C LEU A 114 -14.41 -9.23 14.42
N GLY A 115 -13.62 -10.29 14.53
CA GLY A 115 -12.16 -10.24 14.44
C GLY A 115 -11.57 -11.59 14.03
N PRO A 116 -10.33 -11.61 13.48
CA PRO A 116 -9.65 -12.86 13.18
C PRO A 116 -9.42 -13.65 14.47
N LYS A 117 -9.83 -14.93 14.47
CA LYS A 117 -9.60 -15.84 15.60
C LYS A 117 -8.09 -16.00 15.81
N ARG A 118 -7.61 -15.82 17.03
CA ARG A 118 -6.20 -16.04 17.37
C ARG A 118 -5.96 -17.51 17.72
N ILE A 119 -4.68 -17.90 17.76
CA ILE A 119 -4.27 -19.21 18.24
C ILE A 119 -4.39 -19.22 19.77
N CYS A 120 -4.99 -20.27 20.33
CA CYS A 120 -5.20 -20.40 21.78
C CYS A 120 -3.85 -20.40 22.52
N GLN A 121 -3.74 -19.60 23.59
CA GLN A 121 -2.50 -19.55 24.38
C GLN A 121 -2.14 -20.92 24.99
N PHE A 122 -3.13 -21.65 25.50
CA PHE A 122 -2.93 -23.00 26.04
C PHE A 122 -2.46 -24.01 25.00
N LEU A 123 -2.79 -23.78 23.72
CA LEU A 123 -2.30 -24.62 22.62
C LEU A 123 -0.81 -24.41 22.41
N ILE A 124 -0.36 -23.15 22.45
CA ILE A 124 1.06 -22.79 22.33
C ILE A 124 1.84 -23.37 23.53
N ASP A 125 1.29 -23.28 24.74
CA ASP A 125 1.91 -23.83 25.94
C ASP A 125 2.02 -25.37 25.88
N ALA A 126 0.99 -26.06 25.38
CA ALA A 126 1.01 -27.51 25.17
C ALA A 126 2.01 -27.95 24.09
N MET A 127 2.16 -27.16 23.02
CA MET A 127 3.16 -27.42 21.99
C MET A 127 4.58 -27.21 22.52
N ASN A 128 4.82 -26.15 23.29
CA ASN A 128 6.13 -25.85 23.86
C ASN A 128 6.55 -26.83 24.96
N SER A 129 5.58 -27.41 25.67
CA SER A 129 5.82 -28.45 26.69
C SER A 129 5.93 -29.85 26.10
N GLY A 130 5.60 -30.04 24.81
CA GLY A 130 5.60 -31.36 24.17
C GLY A 130 4.43 -32.25 24.58
N GLU A 131 3.43 -31.71 25.27
CA GLU A 131 2.22 -32.42 25.72
C GLU A 131 1.10 -32.41 24.66
N TYR A 132 1.33 -31.74 23.53
CA TYR A 132 0.37 -31.70 22.42
C TYR A 132 0.29 -33.06 21.72
N ASN A 133 -0.89 -33.68 21.80
CA ASN A 133 -1.23 -34.94 21.15
C ASN A 133 -2.51 -34.75 20.30
N ASP A 134 -2.82 -35.66 19.36
CA ASP A 134 -4.00 -35.58 18.46
C ASP A 134 -5.36 -35.56 19.22
N GLY A 135 -5.35 -35.82 20.52
CA GLY A 135 -6.50 -35.69 21.42
C GLY A 135 -6.45 -34.49 22.37
N TRP A 136 -5.55 -33.52 22.17
CA TRP A 136 -5.41 -32.38 23.08
C TRP A 136 -6.62 -31.44 22.99
N THR A 137 -7.26 -31.20 24.14
CA THR A 137 -8.40 -30.29 24.28
C THR A 137 -8.05 -29.14 25.21
N CYS A 138 -8.43 -27.92 24.82
CA CYS A 138 -8.21 -26.74 25.64
C CYS A 138 -8.83 -26.90 27.04
N PRO A 139 -8.10 -26.57 28.12
CA PRO A 139 -8.64 -26.58 29.49
C PRO A 139 -9.87 -25.67 29.69
N PHE A 140 -10.08 -24.69 28.81
CA PHE A 140 -11.24 -23.82 28.84
C PHE A 140 -12.28 -24.26 27.78
N PRO A 141 -13.43 -24.85 28.19
CA PRO A 141 -14.39 -25.47 27.27
C PRO A 141 -15.14 -24.46 26.38
N ARG A 142 -15.07 -23.15 26.68
CA ARG A 142 -15.67 -22.08 25.88
C ARG A 142 -14.62 -21.09 25.36
N CYS A 143 -13.46 -21.60 24.93
CA CYS A 143 -12.43 -20.73 24.36
C CYS A 143 -12.82 -20.32 22.93
N SER A 144 -12.70 -19.03 22.62
CA SER A 144 -13.03 -18.43 21.32
C SER A 144 -11.95 -18.63 20.26
N ASP A 145 -10.80 -19.16 20.65
CA ASP A 145 -9.57 -19.25 19.87
C ASP A 145 -9.45 -20.59 19.10
N ILE A 146 -8.46 -20.67 18.20
CA ILE A 146 -8.19 -21.86 17.38
C ILE A 146 -7.46 -22.92 18.21
N HIS A 147 -7.98 -24.16 18.22
CA HIS A 147 -7.45 -25.29 19.02
C HIS A 147 -6.78 -26.41 18.21
N LYS A 148 -6.76 -26.32 16.88
CA LYS A 148 -6.07 -27.28 16.01
C LYS A 148 -5.30 -26.52 14.93
N LEU A 149 -4.04 -26.89 14.74
CA LEU A 149 -3.27 -26.41 13.60
C LEU A 149 -3.80 -27.14 12.37
N VAL A 150 -4.50 -26.42 11.50
CA VAL A 150 -4.90 -26.95 10.20
C VAL A 150 -3.71 -26.76 9.28
N ASP A 151 -3.16 -27.85 8.76
CA ASP A 151 -2.08 -27.81 7.78
C ASP A 151 -2.58 -27.10 6.52
N ILE A 152 -2.17 -25.85 6.33
CA ILE A 152 -2.39 -25.14 5.07
C ILE A 152 -1.39 -25.75 4.07
N LYS A 153 -1.83 -26.74 3.29
CA LYS A 153 -1.05 -27.20 2.13
C LYS A 153 -0.94 -26.03 1.16
N ASP A 154 0.30 -25.59 0.88
CA ASP A 154 0.72 -24.50 -0.03
C ASP A 154 0.23 -24.68 -1.49
N SER A 155 -1.08 -24.63 -1.70
CA SER A 155 -1.70 -24.87 -3.00
C SER A 155 -2.87 -23.92 -3.24
N THR A 156 -2.66 -22.63 -2.95
CA THR A 156 -3.51 -21.57 -3.47
C THR A 156 -2.69 -20.68 -4.38
N GLN A 157 -2.36 -21.20 -5.56
CA GLN A 157 -2.46 -20.36 -6.74
C GLN A 157 -3.89 -19.82 -6.72
N VAL A 158 -4.06 -18.58 -6.26
CA VAL A 158 -5.35 -17.89 -6.33
C VAL A 158 -5.56 -17.65 -7.82
N GLU A 159 -6.25 -18.57 -8.48
CA GLU A 159 -6.75 -18.40 -9.84
C GLU A 159 -7.78 -17.26 -9.79
N LEU A 160 -7.28 -16.03 -9.78
CA LEU A 160 -8.11 -14.84 -10.00
C LEU A 160 -8.79 -15.07 -11.35
N SER A 161 -10.11 -15.10 -11.34
CA SER A 161 -10.87 -15.25 -12.58
C SER A 161 -10.45 -14.15 -13.55
N ILE A 162 -10.49 -14.42 -14.84
CA ILE A 162 -10.04 -13.46 -15.85
C ILE A 162 -10.82 -12.13 -15.75
N GLU A 163 -12.07 -12.20 -15.31
CA GLU A 163 -12.93 -11.06 -14.99
C GLU A 163 -12.40 -10.23 -13.83
N GLU A 164 -12.00 -10.88 -12.73
CA GLU A 164 -11.44 -10.22 -11.54
C GLU A 164 -10.10 -9.53 -11.88
N TYR A 165 -9.27 -10.18 -12.70
CA TYR A 165 -8.05 -9.58 -13.23
C TYR A 165 -8.33 -8.37 -14.12
N ILE A 166 -9.35 -8.43 -14.98
CA ILE A 166 -9.76 -7.31 -15.84
C ILE A 166 -10.28 -6.14 -15.01
N GLU A 167 -11.05 -6.39 -13.96
CA GLU A 167 -11.58 -5.35 -13.07
C GLU A 167 -10.48 -4.64 -12.28
N LEU A 168 -9.54 -5.40 -11.72
CA LEU A 168 -8.34 -4.85 -11.06
C LEU A 168 -7.48 -4.04 -12.04
N SER A 169 -7.29 -4.56 -13.26
CA SER A 169 -6.55 -3.86 -14.30
C SER A 169 -7.20 -2.54 -14.68
N ARG A 170 -8.54 -2.49 -14.81
CA ARG A 170 -9.29 -1.25 -15.09
C ARG A 170 -9.15 -0.21 -13.99
N GLN A 171 -9.15 -0.62 -12.72
CA GLN A 171 -8.97 0.28 -11.58
C GLN A 171 -7.56 0.89 -11.53
N SER A 172 -6.54 0.16 -11.99
CA SER A 172 -5.16 0.63 -12.02
C SER A 172 -4.83 1.61 -13.15
N LEU A 173 -5.71 1.72 -14.17
CA LEU A 173 -5.45 2.59 -15.32
C LEU A 173 -5.63 4.08 -14.96
N PRO A 174 -4.80 4.98 -15.51
CA PRO A 174 -4.89 6.40 -15.25
C PRO A 174 -6.12 7.03 -15.91
N GLU A 175 -6.62 8.12 -15.32
CA GLU A 175 -7.87 8.80 -15.73
C GLU A 175 -7.80 9.41 -17.16
N LYS A 176 -6.60 9.65 -17.70
CA LYS A 176 -6.39 10.12 -19.08
C LYS A 176 -5.99 8.97 -20.00
N LEU A 177 -6.97 8.39 -20.70
CA LEU A 177 -6.75 7.31 -21.67
C LEU A 177 -6.53 7.86 -23.09
N THR A 178 -5.80 7.10 -23.92
CA THR A 178 -5.67 7.39 -25.34
C THR A 178 -6.94 6.93 -26.07
N PRO A 179 -7.59 7.79 -26.88
CA PRO A 179 -8.77 7.41 -27.61
C PRO A 179 -8.41 6.40 -28.71
N LEU A 180 -9.21 5.33 -28.83
CA LEU A 180 -9.00 4.29 -29.82
C LEU A 180 -9.53 4.75 -31.18
N THR A 181 -8.70 5.49 -31.91
CA THR A 181 -8.92 5.88 -33.31
C THR A 181 -8.21 4.91 -34.25
N GLU A 182 -8.59 4.88 -35.53
CA GLU A 182 -7.95 3.98 -36.51
C GLU A 182 -6.44 4.27 -36.64
N GLU A 183 -6.05 5.53 -36.57
CA GLU A 183 -4.65 5.97 -36.67
C GLU A 183 -3.83 5.49 -35.47
N THR A 184 -4.33 5.71 -34.25
CA THR A 184 -3.66 5.25 -33.02
C THR A 184 -3.61 3.73 -32.93
N PHE A 185 -4.62 3.02 -33.44
CA PHE A 185 -4.61 1.57 -33.53
C PHE A 185 -3.59 1.04 -34.55
N LYS A 186 -3.45 1.68 -35.72
CA LYS A 186 -2.43 1.32 -36.72
C LYS A 186 -1.02 1.50 -36.16
N GLU A 187 -0.76 2.60 -35.46
CA GLU A 187 0.51 2.85 -34.78
C GLU A 187 0.78 1.79 -33.69
N TRP A 188 -0.21 1.49 -32.86
CA TRP A 188 -0.11 0.43 -31.84
C TRP A 188 0.16 -0.94 -32.46
N LYS A 189 -0.54 -1.29 -33.54
CA LYS A 189 -0.42 -2.58 -34.24
C LYS A 189 0.95 -2.72 -34.89
N LEU A 190 1.46 -1.66 -35.51
CA LEU A 190 2.80 -1.64 -36.07
C LEU A 190 3.87 -1.79 -34.99
N ARG A 191 3.70 -1.09 -33.85
CA ARG A 191 4.58 -1.23 -32.68
C ARG A 191 4.59 -2.67 -32.15
N LYS A 192 3.42 -3.29 -31.97
CA LYS A 192 3.31 -4.68 -31.51
C LYS A 192 3.94 -5.68 -32.47
N GLN A 193 3.72 -5.52 -33.78
CA GLN A 193 4.34 -6.39 -34.77
C GLN A 193 5.87 -6.26 -34.79
N LYS A 194 6.40 -5.05 -34.57
CA LYS A 194 7.85 -4.82 -34.47
C LYS A 194 8.43 -5.47 -33.21
N GLU A 195 7.78 -5.31 -32.06
CA GLU A 195 8.15 -5.96 -30.79
C GLU A 195 8.14 -7.49 -30.92
N GLU A 196 7.10 -8.06 -31.52
CA GLU A 196 6.99 -9.50 -31.76
C GLU A 196 8.09 -10.02 -32.69
N LYS A 197 8.38 -9.31 -33.79
CA LYS A 197 9.50 -9.65 -34.70
C LYS A 197 10.85 -9.61 -33.99
N GLU A 198 11.07 -8.62 -33.13
CA GLU A 198 12.32 -8.51 -32.35
C GLU A 198 12.44 -9.62 -31.30
N HIS A 199 11.35 -9.91 -30.58
CA HIS A 199 11.29 -11.01 -29.61
C HIS A 199 11.48 -12.36 -30.29
N ALA A 200 10.80 -12.61 -31.41
CA ALA A 200 11.00 -13.81 -32.22
C ALA A 200 12.45 -13.93 -32.71
N ARG A 201 13.09 -12.82 -33.09
CA ARG A 201 14.52 -12.81 -33.44
C ARG A 201 15.41 -13.16 -32.26
N LYS A 202 15.13 -12.62 -31.07
CA LYS A 202 15.87 -12.91 -29.82
C LYS A 202 15.72 -14.36 -29.39
N VAL A 203 14.48 -14.87 -29.36
CA VAL A 203 14.19 -16.28 -29.05
C VAL A 203 14.84 -17.20 -30.07
N LYS A 204 14.76 -16.88 -31.37
CA LYS A 204 15.44 -17.66 -32.40
C LYS A 204 16.96 -17.61 -32.24
N ALA A 205 17.57 -16.47 -31.94
CA ALA A 205 19.01 -16.38 -31.70
C ALA A 205 19.44 -17.18 -30.46
N LEU A 206 18.64 -17.18 -29.40
CA LEU A 206 18.88 -17.97 -28.20
C LEU A 206 18.68 -19.48 -28.46
N ALA A 207 17.67 -19.85 -29.25
CA ALA A 207 17.40 -21.23 -29.66
C ALA A 207 18.38 -21.74 -30.73
N THR A 208 19.02 -20.84 -31.48
CA THR A 208 20.14 -21.14 -32.39
C THR A 208 21.48 -21.09 -31.66
N GLY A 209 21.48 -21.15 -30.32
CA GLY A 209 22.68 -21.53 -29.58
C GLY A 209 23.20 -22.83 -30.19
N THR A 210 24.34 -22.73 -30.86
CA THR A 210 25.00 -23.83 -31.57
C THR A 210 25.02 -25.04 -30.66
N LYS A 211 24.41 -26.15 -31.10
CA LYS A 211 24.48 -27.40 -30.35
C LYS A 211 25.95 -27.71 -30.12
N GLY A 212 26.33 -28.24 -28.96
CA GLY A 212 27.74 -28.50 -28.64
C GLY A 212 28.50 -29.25 -29.74
N VAL A 213 27.79 -30.11 -30.49
CA VAL A 213 28.27 -30.81 -31.69
C VAL A 213 28.61 -29.85 -32.86
N GLU A 214 27.77 -28.88 -33.18
CA GLU A 214 28.02 -27.90 -34.25
C GLU A 214 29.18 -26.95 -33.89
N LEU A 215 29.33 -26.63 -32.60
CA LEU A 215 30.47 -25.89 -32.06
C LEU A 215 31.78 -26.67 -32.24
N PHE A 216 31.74 -27.99 -32.03
CA PHE A 216 32.88 -28.89 -32.19
C PHE A 216 33.35 -28.99 -33.65
N GLU A 217 32.42 -29.01 -34.60
CA GLU A 217 32.73 -29.05 -36.04
C GLU A 217 33.23 -27.71 -36.58
N THR A 218 32.66 -26.59 -36.12
CA THR A 218 32.98 -25.25 -36.64
C THR A 218 34.17 -24.58 -35.96
N ARG A 219 34.46 -24.94 -34.69
CA ARG A 219 35.60 -24.42 -33.91
C ARG A 219 36.24 -25.50 -33.04
N ARG A 220 36.87 -26.46 -33.71
CA ARG A 220 37.57 -27.59 -33.08
C ARG A 220 38.76 -27.16 -32.21
N ASP A 221 39.30 -25.97 -32.43
CA ASP A 221 40.43 -25.40 -31.69
C ASP A 221 40.07 -24.91 -30.27
N LEU A 222 38.79 -24.68 -30.01
CA LEU A 222 38.26 -24.33 -28.68
C LEU A 222 38.11 -25.54 -27.76
N PHE A 223 38.09 -26.77 -28.31
CA PHE A 223 38.00 -28.01 -27.57
C PHE A 223 39.39 -28.63 -27.48
N LYS A 224 40.15 -28.22 -26.45
CA LYS A 224 41.42 -28.85 -26.10
C LYS A 224 41.14 -29.88 -25.02
N ASP A 225 41.28 -31.16 -25.35
CA ASP A 225 41.44 -32.19 -24.33
C ASP A 225 42.77 -31.91 -23.63
N ASP A 226 42.72 -31.34 -22.42
CA ASP A 226 43.89 -31.38 -21.55
C ASP A 226 44.06 -32.82 -21.03
N GLU A 227 45.30 -33.21 -20.77
CA GLU A 227 45.65 -34.59 -20.37
C GLU A 227 45.10 -34.94 -18.97
N GLU A 228 44.61 -33.93 -18.23
CA GLU A 228 44.06 -34.04 -16.87
C GLU A 228 42.52 -34.22 -16.85
N ALA A 229 41.81 -33.96 -17.96
CA ALA A 229 40.35 -34.14 -18.07
C ALA A 229 39.89 -35.60 -17.86
N GLY A 230 40.79 -36.57 -18.04
CA GLY A 230 40.50 -37.99 -17.81
C GLY A 230 40.72 -38.47 -16.37
N GLU A 231 41.35 -37.67 -15.51
CA GLU A 231 41.73 -38.07 -14.14
C GLU A 231 40.70 -37.67 -13.08
N LEU A 232 39.74 -36.82 -13.42
CA LEU A 232 38.61 -36.47 -12.55
C LEU A 232 37.52 -37.54 -12.64
N ASP A 233 37.51 -38.47 -11.67
CA ASP A 233 36.39 -39.40 -11.47
C ASP A 233 35.14 -38.65 -11.01
N TYR A 234 34.33 -38.21 -11.98
CA TYR A 234 33.06 -37.51 -11.75
C TYR A 234 32.07 -38.31 -10.89
N THR A 235 32.29 -39.62 -10.73
CA THR A 235 31.44 -40.50 -9.93
C THR A 235 31.60 -40.21 -8.43
N GLU A 236 32.82 -39.91 -7.96
CA GLU A 236 33.10 -39.68 -6.53
C GLU A 236 32.51 -38.34 -6.02
N ARG A 237 32.43 -37.33 -6.89
CA ARG A 237 31.85 -36.01 -6.55
C ARG A 237 30.36 -36.05 -6.21
N CYS A 238 29.61 -37.02 -6.72
CA CYS A 238 28.17 -37.13 -6.43
C CYS A 238 27.86 -37.80 -5.08
N TYR A 239 28.84 -38.46 -4.43
CA TYR A 239 28.62 -39.18 -3.18
C TYR A 239 29.12 -38.43 -1.94
N SER A 240 30.03 -37.46 -2.07
CA SER A 240 30.54 -36.69 -0.91
C SER A 240 29.52 -35.70 -0.34
N GLU A 241 28.58 -35.19 -1.15
CA GLU A 241 27.54 -34.24 -0.67
C GLU A 241 26.43 -34.92 0.16
N SER A 242 26.41 -36.25 0.24
CA SER A 242 25.44 -36.99 1.08
C SER A 242 25.94 -37.31 2.50
N GLU A 243 27.24 -37.20 2.79
CA GLU A 243 27.80 -37.59 4.10
C GLU A 243 27.96 -36.41 5.08
N ASP A 244 27.85 -35.16 4.61
CA ASP A 244 28.04 -33.95 5.44
C ASP A 244 26.77 -33.47 6.19
N GLU A 245 25.60 -34.11 6.01
CA GLU A 245 24.35 -33.72 6.71
C GLU A 245 24.08 -34.43 8.05
N GLU A 246 24.84 -35.45 8.46
CA GLU A 246 24.61 -36.18 9.74
C GLU A 246 25.43 -35.64 10.94
N GLY A 247 26.17 -34.54 10.78
CA GLY A 247 27.13 -34.05 11.79
C GLY A 247 26.69 -32.91 12.71
N HIS A 248 25.50 -32.32 12.54
CA HIS A 248 25.08 -31.14 13.31
C HIS A 248 23.80 -31.37 14.14
N SER A 249 23.88 -32.25 15.13
CA SER A 249 22.97 -32.21 16.28
C SER A 249 23.64 -32.77 17.53
N LYS A 250 24.15 -31.87 18.38
CA LYS A 250 24.38 -32.10 19.81
C LYS A 250 24.29 -30.79 20.57
#